data_AF-A0A9X7PIA0-F1
#
_entry.id   AF-A0A9X7PIA0-F1
#
_cell.length_a   1.000
_cell.length_b   1.000
_cell.length_c   1.000
_cell.angle_alpha   90.00
_cell.angle_beta   90.00
_cell.angle_gamma   90.00
#
_symmetry.space_group_name_H-M   'P 1'
#
loop_
_entity.id
_entity.type
_entity.pdbx_description
1 polymer ?
#
loop_
_entity_poly.entity_id
_entity_poly.type
_entity_poly.pdbx_seq_one_letter_code
_entity_poly.pdbx_strand_id
1 'polypeptide(L)'
;MTLWRPTGPEELALVEASGRRAWPPRLPDQPIFYPVLNEDYAIRIARDWNVPASGVGYVTRFEVDAAFAARYPVRQAGGRTILELWVPAEELDEFNRHIVGTIEVVREFRPEPQQQP
;
A
#
# COMPACT_ATOMS: atom_id res chain seq x y z
N MET A 1 -2.30 -12.41 7.45
CA MET A 1 -2.32 -11.11 8.14
C MET A 1 -2.72 -10.11 7.08
N THR A 2 -3.84 -9.42 7.31
CA THR A 2 -4.35 -8.44 6.38
C THR A 2 -3.56 -7.15 6.49
N LEU A 3 -3.11 -6.67 5.34
CA LEU A 3 -2.41 -5.41 5.19
C LEU A 3 -3.07 -4.59 4.08
N TRP A 4 -2.94 -3.28 4.20
CA TRP A 4 -3.41 -2.35 3.18
C TRP A 4 -2.27 -1.49 2.69
N ARG A 5 -2.35 -1.06 1.43
CA ARG A 5 -1.43 -0.06 0.90
C ARG A 5 -2.18 0.93 0.00
N PRO A 6 -2.12 2.23 0.30
CA PRO A 6 -2.54 3.26 -0.63
C PRO A 6 -1.52 3.35 -1.77
N THR A 7 -2.00 3.41 -3.02
CA THR A 7 -1.15 3.48 -4.21
C THR A 7 -1.70 4.48 -5.22
N GLY A 8 -0.80 5.07 -6.00
CA GLY A 8 -1.14 5.79 -7.22
C GLY A 8 -1.31 4.86 -8.42
N PRO A 9 -1.66 5.42 -9.59
CA PRO A 9 -1.92 4.63 -10.80
C PRO A 9 -0.66 3.93 -11.35
N GLU A 10 0.51 4.57 -11.26
CA GLU A 10 1.76 4.00 -11.78
C GLU A 10 2.23 2.77 -10.97
N GLU A 11 2.24 2.87 -9.64
CA GLU A 11 2.59 1.73 -8.79
C GLU A 11 1.54 0.60 -8.90
N LEU A 12 0.25 0.93 -9.05
CA LEU A 12 -0.78 -0.07 -9.30
C LEU A 12 -0.56 -0.80 -10.63
N ALA A 13 -0.21 -0.10 -11.70
CA ALA A 13 0.08 -0.73 -13.00
C ALA A 13 1.23 -1.74 -12.92
N LEU A 14 2.26 -1.47 -12.12
CA LEU A 14 3.36 -2.41 -11.87
C LEU A 14 2.91 -3.65 -11.10
N VAL A 15 2.01 -3.48 -10.12
CA VAL A 15 1.37 -4.61 -9.42
C VAL A 15 0.52 -5.44 -10.39
N GLU A 16 -0.21 -4.81 -11.30
CA GLU A 16 -1.00 -5.54 -12.30
C GLU A 16 -0.11 -6.30 -13.28
N ALA A 17 0.99 -5.69 -13.73
CA ALA A 17 1.98 -6.34 -14.59
C ALA A 17 2.66 -7.55 -13.92
N SER A 18 2.74 -7.58 -12.59
CA SER A 18 3.23 -8.74 -11.83
C SER A 18 2.19 -9.85 -11.64
N GLY A 19 0.99 -9.72 -12.24
CA GLY A 19 -0.13 -10.63 -12.02
C GLY A 19 -0.81 -10.42 -10.67
N ARG A 20 -0.67 -9.23 -10.07
CA ARG A 20 -1.20 -8.85 -8.75
C ARG A 20 -0.63 -9.69 -7.61
N ARG A 21 0.62 -10.12 -7.71
CA ARG A 21 1.28 -10.97 -6.70
C ARG A 21 2.53 -10.37 -6.08
N ALA A 22 2.98 -9.22 -6.57
CA ALA A 22 4.17 -8.57 -6.07
C ALA A 22 4.06 -7.05 -6.14
N TRP A 23 4.59 -6.40 -5.10
CA TRP A 23 4.91 -4.97 -5.09
C TRP A 23 6.21 -4.73 -5.84
N PRO A 24 6.33 -3.62 -6.61
CA PRO A 24 7.56 -3.31 -7.32
C PRO A 24 8.70 -2.97 -6.36
N PRO A 25 9.97 -3.20 -6.75
CA PRO A 25 11.13 -2.78 -5.97
C PRO A 25 11.07 -1.29 -5.60
N ARG A 26 11.56 -0.97 -4.40
CA ARG A 26 11.67 0.43 -3.97
C ARG A 26 12.82 1.13 -4.70
N LEU A 27 12.71 2.45 -4.84
CA LEU A 27 13.82 3.26 -5.33
C LEU A 27 14.98 3.28 -4.30
N PRO A 28 16.23 3.50 -4.72
CA PRO A 28 17.39 3.50 -3.81
C PRO A 28 17.30 4.49 -2.63
N ASP A 29 16.54 5.58 -2.80
CA ASP A 29 16.27 6.60 -1.77
C ASP A 29 15.10 6.22 -0.84
N GLN A 30 14.44 5.10 -1.08
CA GLN A 30 13.28 4.61 -0.35
C GLN A 30 13.63 3.32 0.40
N PRO A 31 14.28 3.40 1.57
CA PRO A 31 14.86 2.24 2.25
C PRO A 31 13.82 1.27 2.84
N ILE A 32 12.55 1.66 2.89
CA ILE A 32 11.49 0.90 3.56
C ILE A 32 10.26 0.80 2.66
N PHE A 33 9.68 -0.39 2.63
CA PHE A 33 8.32 -0.66 2.20
C PHE A 33 7.39 -0.75 3.42
N TYR A 34 6.34 0.06 3.45
CA TYR A 34 5.48 0.24 4.62
C TYR A 34 4.00 0.09 4.29
N PRO A 35 3.46 -1.13 4.29
CA PRO A 35 2.02 -1.33 4.28
C PRO A 35 1.43 -1.00 5.66
N VAL A 36 0.19 -0.56 5.68
CA VAL A 36 -0.52 -0.17 6.89
C VAL A 36 -1.40 -1.31 7.40
N LEU A 37 -1.62 -1.35 8.71
CA LEU A 37 -2.43 -2.37 9.38
C LEU A 37 -3.92 -1.98 9.47
N ASN A 38 -4.32 -0.85 8.89
CA ASN A 38 -5.66 -0.30 9.02
C ASN A 38 -6.17 0.29 7.68
N GLU A 39 -7.35 -0.15 7.24
CA GLU A 39 -7.97 0.32 6.00
C GLU A 39 -8.32 1.81 6.04
N ASP A 40 -8.91 2.32 7.12
CA ASP A 40 -9.30 3.72 7.24
C ASP A 40 -8.09 4.66 7.09
N TYR A 41 -6.93 4.23 7.57
CA TYR A 41 -5.71 4.99 7.38
C TYR A 41 -5.24 4.97 5.91
N ALA A 42 -5.28 3.80 5.24
CA ALA A 42 -4.99 3.72 3.81
C ALA A 42 -5.95 4.59 2.99
N ILE A 43 -7.24 4.60 3.34
CA ILE A 43 -8.26 5.44 2.71
C ILE A 43 -7.90 6.92 2.84
N ARG A 44 -7.51 7.37 4.04
CA ARG A 44 -7.12 8.77 4.26
C ARG A 44 -5.94 9.17 3.38
N ILE A 45 -4.90 8.34 3.29
CA ILE A 45 -3.74 8.62 2.42
C ILE A 45 -4.18 8.66 0.95
N ALA A 46 -4.92 7.65 0.48
CA ALA A 46 -5.35 7.56 -0.91
C ALA A 46 -6.21 8.78 -1.32
N ARG A 47 -7.16 9.18 -0.48
CA ARG A 47 -8.07 10.29 -0.75
C ARG A 47 -7.40 11.65 -0.58
N ASP A 48 -6.67 11.86 0.52
CA ASP A 48 -6.20 13.19 0.89
C ASP A 48 -4.85 13.51 0.24
N TRP A 49 -4.04 12.51 -0.14
CA TRP A 49 -2.68 12.70 -0.67
C TRP A 49 -2.52 12.18 -2.10
N ASN A 50 -2.92 10.93 -2.41
CA ASN A 50 -2.74 10.39 -3.77
C ASN A 50 -3.64 11.08 -4.81
N VAL A 51 -4.90 11.37 -4.47
CA VAL A 51 -5.81 12.08 -5.40
C VAL A 51 -5.26 13.46 -5.78
N PRO A 52 -4.84 14.34 -4.85
CA PRO A 52 -4.22 15.62 -5.23
C PRO A 52 -2.90 15.47 -6.02
N ALA A 53 -2.10 14.44 -5.73
CA ALA A 53 -0.79 14.26 -6.36
C ALA A 53 -0.86 13.64 -7.77
N SER A 54 -1.80 12.72 -8.01
CA SER A 54 -1.83 11.88 -9.22
C SER A 54 -3.18 11.89 -9.94
N GLY A 55 -4.18 12.62 -9.43
CA GLY A 55 -5.54 12.67 -9.99
C GLY A 55 -6.39 11.43 -9.69
N VAL A 56 -5.83 10.40 -9.06
CA VAL A 56 -6.53 9.20 -8.61
C VAL A 56 -5.73 8.55 -7.47
N GLY A 57 -6.45 7.96 -6.51
CA GLY A 57 -5.86 7.21 -5.42
C GLY A 57 -6.58 5.87 -5.23
N TYR A 58 -5.82 4.82 -4.95
CA TYR A 58 -6.36 3.48 -4.73
C TYR A 58 -6.00 3.00 -3.34
N VAL A 59 -6.87 2.19 -2.74
CA VAL A 59 -6.53 1.37 -1.58
C VAL A 59 -6.50 -0.07 -2.03
N THR A 60 -5.37 -0.71 -1.79
CA THR A 60 -5.22 -2.15 -1.98
C THR A 60 -5.28 -2.89 -0.65
N ARG A 61 -5.73 -4.13 -0.70
CA ARG A 61 -5.73 -5.10 0.40
C ARG A 61 -5.00 -6.36 -0.07
N PHE A 62 -4.18 -6.93 0.80
CA PHE A 62 -3.52 -8.20 0.55
C PHE A 62 -3.26 -8.95 1.86
N GLU A 63 -3.09 -10.26 1.75
CA GLU A 63 -2.75 -11.14 2.86
C GLU A 63 -1.28 -11.54 2.79
N VAL A 64 -0.63 -11.61 3.93
CA VAL A 64 0.73 -12.15 4.08
C VAL A 64 0.73 -13.21 5.17
N ASP A 65 1.59 -14.23 5.07
CA ASP A 65 1.80 -15.16 6.17
C ASP A 65 2.11 -14.40 7.48
N ALA A 66 1.31 -14.65 8.52
CA ALA A 66 1.38 -13.87 9.75
C ALA A 66 2.65 -14.15 10.55
N ALA A 67 3.16 -15.39 10.52
CA ALA A 67 4.36 -15.77 11.24
C ALA A 67 5.62 -15.15 10.59
N PHE A 68 5.62 -15.07 9.26
CA PHE A 68 6.63 -14.36 8.50
C PHE A 68 6.56 -12.84 8.75
N ALA A 69 5.37 -12.24 8.62
CA ALA A 69 5.18 -10.79 8.79
C ALA A 69 5.55 -10.28 10.20
N ALA A 70 5.41 -11.13 11.24
CA ALA A 70 5.76 -10.79 12.62
C ALA A 70 7.26 -10.50 12.85
N ARG A 71 8.13 -10.79 11.86
CA ARG A 71 9.56 -10.45 11.90
C ARG A 71 9.81 -8.95 11.74
N TYR A 72 8.88 -8.23 11.10
CA TYR A 72 9.03 -6.81 10.79
C TYR A 72 8.44 -5.94 11.92
N PRO A 73 9.10 -4.84 12.30
CA PRO A 73 8.60 -3.97 13.35
C PRO A 73 7.32 -3.25 12.90
N VAL A 74 6.32 -3.24 13.78
CA VAL A 74 5.17 -2.35 13.65
C VAL A 74 5.54 -1.00 14.26
N ARG A 75 5.45 0.07 13.46
CA ARG A 75 5.72 1.45 13.89
C ARG A 75 4.44 2.26 13.93
N GLN A 76 4.43 3.22 14.85
CA GLN A 76 3.33 4.17 14.99
C GLN A 76 3.75 5.51 14.38
N ALA A 77 3.18 5.90 13.24
CA ALA A 77 3.59 7.10 12.50
C ALA A 77 2.52 8.21 12.61
N GLY A 78 2.80 9.36 13.23
CA GLY A 78 1.89 10.51 13.16
C GLY A 78 0.55 10.39 13.94
N GLY A 79 0.43 9.46 14.89
CA GLY A 79 -0.72 9.36 15.81
C GLY A 79 -0.98 7.93 16.30
N ARG A 80 -1.82 7.78 17.35
CA ARG A 80 -2.05 6.48 18.02
C ARG A 80 -2.64 5.36 17.13
N THR A 81 -3.30 5.72 16.04
CA THR A 81 -4.04 4.78 15.18
C THR A 81 -3.32 4.44 13.88
N ILE A 82 -2.17 5.05 13.63
CA ILE A 82 -1.42 4.84 12.41
C ILE A 82 -0.38 3.77 12.69
N LEU A 83 -0.66 2.54 12.26
CA LEU A 83 0.25 1.42 12.41
C LEU A 83 0.74 0.98 11.04
N GLU A 84 2.06 0.91 10.90
CA GLU A 84 2.76 0.53 9.68
C GLU A 84 3.68 -0.65 9.96
N LEU A 85 3.72 -1.62 9.06
CA LEU A 85 4.74 -2.65 9.09
C LEU A 85 5.96 -2.13 8.33
N TRP A 86 7.15 -2.09 8.93
CA TRP A 86 8.35 -1.59 8.23
C TRP A 86 9.18 -2.75 7.69
N VAL A 87 9.10 -2.97 6.38
CA VAL A 87 9.85 -3.99 5.66
C VAL A 87 11.06 -3.33 4.97
N PRO A 88 12.30 -3.78 5.20
CA PRO A 88 13.46 -3.28 4.47
C PRO A 88 13.29 -3.45 2.96
N ALA A 89 13.70 -2.46 2.17
CA ALA A 89 13.56 -2.51 0.71
C ALA A 89 14.26 -3.73 0.09
N GLU A 90 15.40 -4.14 0.65
CA GLU A 90 16.15 -5.33 0.24
C GLU A 90 15.43 -6.66 0.51
N GLU A 91 14.47 -6.67 1.44
CA GLU A 91 13.66 -7.85 1.77
C GLU A 91 12.33 -7.89 1.03
N LEU A 92 11.98 -6.87 0.24
CA LEU A 92 10.68 -6.78 -0.44
C LEU A 92 10.42 -7.95 -1.39
N ASP A 93 11.46 -8.45 -2.07
CA ASP A 93 11.35 -9.62 -2.93
C ASP A 93 10.98 -10.89 -2.15
N GLU A 94 11.55 -11.07 -0.96
CA GLU A 94 11.17 -12.17 -0.08
C GLU A 94 9.75 -11.95 0.46
N PHE A 95 9.43 -10.73 0.90
CA PHE A 95 8.10 -10.38 1.37
C PHE A 95 7.00 -10.69 0.34
N ASN A 96 7.25 -10.37 -0.93
CA ASN A 96 6.33 -10.68 -2.03
C ASN A 96 6.05 -12.18 -2.17
N ARG A 97 7.01 -13.06 -1.87
CA ARG A 97 6.82 -14.53 -1.93
C ARG A 97 5.88 -15.04 -0.85
N HIS A 98 5.72 -14.30 0.25
CA HIS A 98 4.82 -14.63 1.36
C HIS A 98 3.44 -13.97 1.23
N ILE A 99 3.18 -13.25 0.14
CA ILE A 99 1.83 -12.79 -0.19
C ILE A 99 0.96 -14.00 -0.51
N VAL A 100 -0.17 -14.10 0.19
CA VAL A 100 -1.16 -15.16 -0.01
C VAL A 100 -2.24 -14.65 -0.95
N GLY A 101 -2.42 -15.34 -2.08
CA GLY A 101 -3.41 -14.97 -3.09
C GLY A 101 -2.96 -13.79 -3.95
N THR A 102 -3.77 -12.75 -4.03
CA THR A 102 -3.53 -11.57 -4.88
C THR A 102 -3.72 -10.28 -4.10
N ILE A 103 -3.07 -9.22 -4.58
CA ILE A 103 -3.30 -7.84 -4.16
C ILE A 103 -4.58 -7.34 -4.84
N GLU A 104 -5.56 -6.93 -4.04
CA GLU A 104 -6.88 -6.52 -4.52
C GLU A 104 -7.09 -5.03 -4.32
N VAL A 105 -7.59 -4.32 -5.33
CA VAL A 105 -8.10 -2.96 -5.15
C VAL A 105 -9.44 -3.04 -4.44
N VAL A 106 -9.53 -2.46 -3.24
CA VAL A 106 -10.76 -2.44 -2.44
C VAL A 106 -11.46 -1.09 -2.47
N ARG A 107 -10.72 0.00 -2.76
CA ARG A 107 -11.28 1.35 -2.92
C ARG A 107 -10.54 2.12 -4.00
N GLU A 108 -11.28 3.01 -4.65
CA GLU A 108 -10.78 3.96 -5.64
C GLU A 108 -11.36 5.33 -5.32
N PHE A 109 -10.52 6.35 -5.40
CA PHE A 109 -10.85 7.75 -5.17
C PHE A 109 -10.44 8.56 -6.40
N ARG A 110 -11.35 9.42 -6.86
CA ARG A 110 -11.13 10.38 -7.94
C ARG A 110 -11.53 11.77 -7.45
N PRO A 111 -10.96 12.84 -8.00
CA PRO A 111 -11.46 14.18 -7.74
C PRO A 111 -12.93 14.23 -8.16
N GLU A 112 -13.77 14.86 -7.35
CA GLU A 112 -15.14 15.13 -7.76
C GLU A 112 -15.12 15.96 -9.05
N PRO A 113 -15.93 15.62 -10.06
CA PRO A 113 -16.07 16.49 -11.21
C PRO A 113 -16.58 17.84 -10.70
N GLN A 114 -15.77 18.89 -10.88
CA GLN A 114 -16.22 20.25 -10.64
C GLN A 114 -17.45 20.46 -11.52
N GLN A 115 -18.63 20.48 -10.89
CA GLN A 115 -19.84 20.95 -11.55
C GLN A 115 -19.60 22.44 -11.84
N GLN A 116 -19.29 22.75 -13.10
CA GLN A 116 -19.23 24.14 -13.57
C GLN A 116 -20.63 24.75 -13.44
N PRO A 117 -20.76 25.97 -12.91
CA PRO A 117 -22.04 26.67 -12.82
C PRO A 117 -22.62 26.98 -14.20
#